data_AF-A0A098TIB7-F1
#
_entry.id   AF-A0A098TIB7-F1
#
_cell.length_a   1.000
_cell.length_b   1.000
_cell.length_c   1.000
_cell.angle_alpha   90.00
_cell.angle_beta   90.00
_cell.angle_gamma   90.00
#
_symmetry.space_group_name_H-M   'P 1'
#
loop_
_entity.id
_entity.type
_entity.pdbx_description
1 polymer ?
#
loop_
_entity_poly.entity_id
_entity_poly.type
_entity_poly.pdbx_seq_one_letter_code
_entity_poly.pdbx_strand_id
1 'polypeptide(L)'
;MNRNQFRFLSILAIGLVGFFHACGVADKPTQSEQQPISQPSITEKKWPYQFLESKTEQTGHNNVMDLYAFSGKFDLDELKAFCLDRKQKSTAKVFYYVVIFDNAANASFPSSPFTAKFGLEENTAKHIRAIYEYNQLNGFSELEYHDKNIWENIPNREKI
;
A
#
# COMPACT_ATOMS: atom_id res chain seq x y z
N MET A 1 4.78 -43.92 2.41
CA MET A 1 4.78 -44.81 3.59
C MET A 1 6.19 -44.82 4.17
N ASN A 2 6.31 -44.66 5.49
CA ASN A 2 7.53 -44.63 6.34
C ASN A 2 8.48 -43.42 6.23
N ARG A 3 9.11 -42.90 7.30
CA ARG A 3 8.88 -42.86 8.77
C ARG A 3 10.08 -42.11 9.39
N ASN A 4 9.84 -41.32 10.44
CA ASN A 4 10.77 -40.98 11.55
C ASN A 4 11.99 -40.08 11.22
N GLN A 5 12.47 -39.17 12.07
CA GLN A 5 12.76 -39.28 13.51
C GLN A 5 12.75 -37.91 14.22
N PHE A 6 12.25 -37.92 15.46
CA PHE A 6 12.42 -36.94 16.53
C PHE A 6 13.82 -37.01 17.17
N ARG A 7 14.34 -35.87 17.67
CA ARG A 7 15.15 -35.69 18.92
C ARG A 7 14.99 -34.21 19.35
N PHE A 8 14.48 -33.76 20.50
CA PHE A 8 14.60 -34.02 21.96
C PHE A 8 15.90 -33.55 22.66
N LEU A 9 15.68 -32.76 23.74
CA LEU A 9 16.48 -32.53 24.98
C LEU A 9 17.78 -31.70 24.84
N SER A 10 18.24 -30.84 25.78
CA SER A 10 17.98 -30.56 27.22
C SER A 10 18.56 -29.16 27.58
N ILE A 11 17.87 -28.31 28.37
CA ILE A 11 18.05 -27.97 29.82
C ILE A 11 19.46 -27.50 30.25
N LEU A 12 19.55 -26.27 30.79
CA LEU A 12 20.18 -26.03 32.11
C LEU A 12 19.69 -24.71 32.75
N ALA A 13 19.31 -24.81 34.02
CA ALA A 13 18.85 -23.74 34.90
C ALA A 13 19.91 -23.46 35.99
N ILE A 14 20.08 -22.19 36.38
CA ILE A 14 20.65 -21.71 37.65
C ILE A 14 20.02 -20.31 37.83
N GLY A 15 19.28 -19.92 38.87
CA GLY A 15 19.30 -20.30 40.28
C GLY A 15 19.78 -19.10 41.09
N LEU A 16 18.88 -18.32 41.70
CA LEU A 16 19.23 -17.50 42.86
C LEU A 16 18.00 -17.20 43.72
N VAL A 17 18.07 -17.73 44.94
CA VAL A 17 17.13 -17.60 46.04
C VAL A 17 17.56 -16.38 46.85
N GLY A 18 16.60 -15.52 47.21
CA GLY A 18 16.76 -14.47 48.21
C GLY A 18 15.52 -14.41 49.09
N PHE A 19 15.62 -15.01 50.28
CA PHE A 19 14.67 -14.89 51.38
C PHE A 19 15.12 -13.73 52.26
N PHE A 20 14.24 -12.78 52.62
CA PHE A 20 14.17 -12.21 53.97
C PHE A 20 12.82 -11.49 54.19
N HIS A 21 12.23 -11.82 55.34
CA HIS A 21 11.00 -11.29 55.95
C HIS A 21 11.14 -9.81 56.38
N ALA A 22 10.04 -9.05 56.32
CA ALA A 22 9.48 -8.35 57.50
C ALA A 22 8.15 -7.63 57.19
N CYS A 23 7.32 -7.56 58.23
CA CYS A 23 5.96 -7.03 58.36
C CYS A 23 5.73 -5.59 57.86
N GLY A 24 4.47 -5.28 57.54
CA GLY A 24 3.91 -3.96 57.85
C GLY A 24 2.82 -3.44 56.92
N VAL A 25 1.59 -3.40 57.45
CA VAL A 25 0.51 -2.44 57.16
C VAL A 25 -0.12 -2.48 55.76
N ALA A 26 -1.39 -2.91 55.73
CA ALA A 26 -2.27 -2.84 54.58
C ALA A 26 -2.79 -1.40 54.41
N ASP A 27 -2.17 -0.62 53.53
CA ASP A 27 -2.76 0.59 52.99
C ASP A 27 -3.34 0.34 51.60
N LYS A 28 -4.63 0.63 51.51
CA LYS A 28 -5.51 0.49 50.35
C LYS A 28 -4.96 1.33 49.18
N PRO A 29 -4.68 0.78 47.99
CA PRO A 29 -4.29 1.62 46.87
C PRO A 29 -5.52 2.39 46.36
N THR A 30 -5.50 3.70 46.59
CA THR A 30 -6.33 4.69 45.90
C THR A 30 -6.09 4.55 44.40
N GLN A 31 -7.10 4.10 43.66
CA GLN A 31 -7.13 4.19 42.20
C GLN A 31 -7.04 5.66 41.81
N SER A 32 -5.89 6.07 41.27
CA SER A 32 -5.79 7.28 40.49
C SER A 32 -6.57 7.06 39.21
N GLU A 33 -7.63 7.84 39.05
CA GLU A 33 -8.44 7.92 37.84
C GLU A 33 -7.58 8.48 36.72
N GLN A 34 -6.97 7.58 35.94
CA GLN A 34 -6.33 7.94 34.67
C GLN A 34 -7.45 8.31 33.70
N GLN A 35 -7.68 9.61 33.54
CA GLN A 35 -8.45 10.16 32.43
C GLN A 35 -7.87 9.59 31.12
N PRO A 36 -8.70 9.00 30.24
CA PRO A 36 -8.22 8.56 28.95
C PRO A 36 -7.75 9.79 28.17
N ILE A 37 -6.46 9.84 27.88
CA ILE A 37 -5.87 10.78 26.94
C ILE A 37 -6.55 10.51 25.60
N SER A 38 -7.45 11.40 25.20
CA SER A 38 -8.10 11.38 23.90
C SER A 38 -7.02 11.53 22.83
N GLN A 39 -6.61 10.40 22.25
CA GLN A 39 -5.75 10.40 21.08
C GLN A 39 -6.43 11.20 19.97
N PRO A 40 -5.73 12.15 19.33
CA PRO A 40 -6.28 12.87 18.19
C PRO A 40 -6.61 11.85 17.10
N SER A 41 -7.87 11.77 16.72
CA SER A 41 -8.32 10.97 15.58
C SER A 41 -7.68 11.55 14.32
N ILE A 42 -6.65 10.90 13.82
CA ILE A 42 -6.07 11.22 12.51
C ILE A 42 -7.18 10.99 11.50
N THR A 43 -7.75 12.08 11.00
CA THR A 43 -8.73 12.03 9.92
C THR A 43 -7.94 11.68 8.66
N GLU A 44 -8.02 10.42 8.23
CA GLU A 44 -7.39 9.99 6.99
C GLU A 44 -7.89 10.88 5.84
N LYS A 45 -6.95 11.51 5.13
CA LYS A 45 -7.27 12.31 3.96
C LYS A 45 -7.99 11.42 2.94
N LYS A 46 -9.23 11.78 2.62
CA LYS A 46 -10.05 11.06 1.64
C LYS A 46 -9.80 11.63 0.24
N TRP A 47 -9.38 10.78 -0.68
CA TRP A 47 -9.15 11.13 -2.08
C TRP A 47 -10.43 10.89 -2.91
N PRO A 48 -10.63 11.62 -4.03
CA PRO A 48 -11.79 11.41 -4.90
C PRO A 48 -11.63 10.19 -5.84
N TYR A 49 -10.44 9.59 -5.88
CA TYR A 49 -10.14 8.43 -6.72
C TYR A 49 -10.68 7.15 -6.07
N GLN A 50 -11.67 6.53 -6.71
CA GLN A 50 -12.26 5.29 -6.21
C GLN A 50 -11.27 4.14 -6.43
N PHE A 51 -10.78 3.53 -5.35
CA PHE A 51 -10.02 2.28 -5.44
C PHE A 51 -10.91 1.15 -5.96
N LEU A 52 -10.39 0.36 -6.88
CA LEU A 52 -11.10 -0.76 -7.48
C LEU A 52 -10.47 -2.08 -7.06
N GLU A 53 -9.20 -2.26 -7.42
CA GLU A 53 -8.50 -3.53 -7.24
C GLU A 53 -6.98 -3.33 -7.24
N SER A 54 -6.25 -4.28 -6.66
CA SER A 54 -4.78 -4.34 -6.68
C SER A 54 -4.32 -5.71 -7.15
N LYS A 55 -3.29 -5.74 -7.98
CA LYS A 55 -2.66 -6.97 -8.47
C LYS A 55 -1.16 -6.91 -8.26
N THR A 56 -0.64 -7.94 -7.59
CA THR A 56 0.79 -8.21 -7.51
C THR A 56 1.15 -9.27 -8.55
N GLU A 57 2.15 -9.01 -9.38
CA GLU A 57 2.70 -10.02 -10.28
C GLU A 57 3.24 -11.21 -9.47
N GLN A 58 2.72 -12.41 -9.73
CA GLN A 58 3.16 -13.63 -9.03
C GLN A 58 4.51 -14.14 -9.52
N THR A 59 4.91 -13.78 -10.74
CA THR A 59 6.16 -14.20 -11.37
C THR A 59 7.03 -12.98 -11.68
N GLY A 60 8.30 -13.03 -11.28
CA GLY A 60 9.27 -11.96 -11.55
C GLY A 60 9.50 -11.05 -10.33
N HIS A 61 9.42 -9.74 -10.55
CA HIS A 61 9.93 -8.73 -9.63
C HIS A 61 8.95 -8.28 -8.53
N ASN A 62 7.78 -8.94 -8.41
CA ASN A 62 6.69 -8.53 -7.51
C ASN A 62 6.28 -7.07 -7.73
N ASN A 63 6.04 -6.71 -9.00
CA ASN A 63 5.44 -5.42 -9.32
C ASN A 63 4.00 -5.39 -8.82
N VAL A 64 3.55 -4.21 -8.38
CA VAL A 64 2.17 -4.01 -7.92
C VAL A 64 1.51 -2.97 -8.81
N MET A 65 0.27 -3.23 -9.20
CA MET A 65 -0.58 -2.29 -9.90
C MET A 65 -1.89 -2.13 -9.16
N ASP A 66 -2.24 -0.89 -8.88
CA ASP A 66 -3.53 -0.52 -8.30
C ASP A 66 -4.38 0.18 -9.36
N LEU A 67 -5.64 -0.25 -9.49
CA LEU A 67 -6.61 0.35 -10.38
C LEU A 67 -7.54 1.28 -9.61
N TYR A 68 -7.79 2.44 -10.20
CA TYR A 68 -8.69 3.46 -9.69
C TYR A 68 -9.65 3.93 -10.77
N ALA A 69 -10.77 4.53 -10.36
CA ALA A 69 -11.68 5.24 -11.26
C ALA A 69 -11.90 6.69 -10.80
N PHE A 70 -11.98 7.60 -11.78
CA PHE A 70 -12.36 8.99 -11.56
C PHE A 70 -12.89 9.64 -12.85
N SER A 71 -14.14 10.10 -12.80
CA SER A 71 -14.83 10.75 -13.92
C SER A 71 -14.73 12.28 -13.90
N GLY A 72 -14.19 12.87 -12.84
CA GLY A 72 -14.08 14.32 -12.68
C GLY A 72 -12.92 14.94 -13.47
N LYS A 73 -12.77 16.26 -13.36
CA LYS A 73 -11.59 16.96 -13.87
C LYS A 73 -10.44 16.79 -12.87
N PHE A 74 -9.24 16.46 -13.35
CA PHE A 74 -8.06 16.40 -12.48
C PHE A 74 -7.70 17.80 -11.99
N ASP A 75 -7.53 17.93 -10.68
CA ASP A 75 -6.66 18.92 -10.07
C ASP A 75 -5.26 18.30 -10.03
N LEU A 76 -4.28 18.95 -10.68
CA LEU A 76 -2.95 18.38 -10.82
C LEU A 76 -2.23 18.26 -9.48
N ASP A 77 -2.38 19.22 -8.57
CA ASP A 77 -1.71 19.18 -7.28
C ASP A 77 -2.34 18.10 -6.38
N GLU A 78 -3.66 17.93 -6.47
CA GLU A 78 -4.34 16.84 -5.78
C GLU A 78 -3.92 15.47 -6.32
N LEU A 79 -3.83 15.32 -7.65
CA LEU A 79 -3.41 14.08 -8.30
C LEU A 79 -1.98 13.72 -7.92
N LYS A 80 -1.05 14.69 -7.95
CA LYS A 80 0.33 14.49 -7.50
C LYS A 80 0.40 14.06 -6.04
N ALA A 81 -0.33 14.75 -5.16
CA ALA A 81 -0.36 14.42 -3.73
C ALA A 81 -0.96 13.03 -3.47
N PHE A 82 -1.96 12.64 -4.25
CA PHE A 82 -2.52 11.28 -4.21
C PHE A 82 -1.48 10.23 -4.61
N CYS A 83 -0.79 10.41 -5.74
CA CYS A 83 0.25 9.49 -6.19
C CYS A 83 1.38 9.35 -5.17
N LEU A 84 1.79 10.43 -4.51
CA LEU A 84 2.80 10.40 -3.45
C LEU A 84 2.30 9.67 -2.19
N ASP A 85 1.03 9.84 -1.79
CA ASP A 85 0.42 9.07 -0.69
C ASP A 85 0.36 7.58 -1.03
N ARG A 86 0.03 7.22 -2.27
CA ARG A 86 0.02 5.84 -2.76
C ARG A 86 1.43 5.24 -2.79
N LYS A 87 2.41 5.97 -3.31
CA LYS A 87 3.84 5.61 -3.28
C LYS A 87 4.30 5.22 -1.88
N GLN A 88 3.96 6.00 -0.86
CA GLN A 88 4.36 5.74 0.53
C GLN A 88 3.70 4.49 1.12
N LYS A 89 2.53 4.08 0.60
CA LYS A 89 1.75 2.93 1.07
C LYS A 89 1.99 1.66 0.26
N SER A 90 2.69 1.75 -0.86
CA SER A 90 2.92 0.63 -1.77
C SER A 90 3.79 -0.46 -1.14
N THR A 91 3.38 -1.71 -1.34
CA THR A 91 4.13 -2.91 -0.96
C THR A 91 4.97 -3.50 -2.10
N ALA A 92 5.01 -2.85 -3.26
CA ALA A 92 5.83 -3.28 -4.40
C ALA A 92 7.30 -3.45 -4.00
N LYS A 93 8.03 -4.33 -4.70
CA LYS A 93 9.48 -4.47 -4.50
C LYS A 93 10.31 -3.78 -5.57
N VAL A 94 9.76 -3.61 -6.77
CA VAL A 94 10.46 -2.98 -7.90
C VAL A 94 9.60 -1.89 -8.51
N PHE A 95 8.57 -2.23 -9.28
CA PHE A 95 7.66 -1.23 -9.84
C PHE A 95 6.33 -1.20 -9.12
N TYR A 96 5.87 0.01 -8.83
CA TYR A 96 4.52 0.30 -8.39
C TYR A 96 3.82 1.17 -9.43
N TYR A 97 2.60 0.78 -9.78
CA TYR A 97 1.77 1.49 -10.73
C TYR A 97 0.43 1.88 -10.10
N VAL A 98 0.00 3.10 -10.35
CA VAL A 98 -1.37 3.56 -10.12
C VAL A 98 -1.96 3.89 -11.48
N VAL A 99 -3.05 3.22 -11.86
CA VAL A 99 -3.72 3.43 -13.14
C VAL A 99 -5.15 3.92 -12.88
N ILE A 100 -5.47 5.11 -13.39
CA ILE A 100 -6.77 5.75 -13.17
C ILE A 100 -7.58 5.71 -14.46
N PHE A 101 -8.76 5.10 -14.39
CA PHE A 101 -9.73 5.00 -15.47
C PHE A 101 -10.80 6.09 -15.39
N ASP A 102 -11.45 6.36 -16.52
CA ASP A 102 -12.62 7.25 -16.60
C ASP A 102 -13.82 6.75 -15.78
N ASN A 103 -13.98 5.43 -15.68
CA ASN A 103 -15.06 4.75 -14.97
C ASN A 103 -14.59 3.36 -14.49
N ALA A 104 -15.12 2.92 -13.35
CA ALA A 104 -14.90 1.60 -12.77
C ALA A 104 -15.29 0.46 -13.73
N ALA A 105 -16.35 0.61 -14.52
CA ALA A 105 -16.82 -0.44 -15.44
C ALA A 105 -15.84 -0.75 -16.59
N ASN A 106 -14.95 0.19 -16.91
CA ASN A 106 -13.96 0.06 -17.98
C ASN A 106 -12.58 -0.38 -17.45
N ALA A 107 -12.40 -0.38 -16.13
CA ALA A 107 -11.13 -0.69 -15.51
C ALA A 107 -10.84 -2.19 -15.62
N SER A 108 -9.66 -2.51 -16.13
CA SER A 108 -9.17 -3.88 -16.23
C SER A 108 -7.66 -3.92 -16.15
N PHE A 109 -7.15 -5.01 -15.59
CA PHE A 109 -5.72 -5.33 -15.70
C PHE A 109 -5.38 -5.72 -17.14
N PRO A 110 -4.12 -5.55 -17.56
CA PRO A 110 -3.65 -6.14 -18.81
C PRO A 110 -3.91 -7.65 -18.82
N SER A 111 -4.29 -8.18 -19.98
CA SER A 111 -4.40 -9.63 -20.20
C SER A 111 -3.03 -10.33 -20.09
N SER A 112 -1.95 -9.59 -20.36
CA SER A 112 -0.58 -9.99 -20.10
C SER A 112 -0.31 -10.23 -18.61
N PRO A 113 0.52 -11.22 -18.24
CA PRO A 113 0.93 -11.43 -16.85
C PRO A 113 1.78 -10.28 -16.31
N PHE A 114 2.37 -9.46 -17.19
CA PHE A 114 3.17 -8.29 -16.83
C PHE A 114 2.31 -7.04 -16.72
N THR A 115 2.27 -6.44 -15.54
CA THR A 115 1.56 -5.19 -15.23
C THR A 115 2.12 -4.04 -16.05
N ALA A 116 3.43 -3.96 -16.29
CA ALA A 116 4.07 -2.91 -17.11
C ALA A 116 3.54 -2.78 -18.56
N LYS A 117 2.69 -3.70 -19.02
CA LYS A 117 2.04 -3.66 -20.34
C LYS A 117 0.65 -3.00 -20.31
N PHE A 118 0.35 -2.18 -19.30
CA PHE A 118 -0.85 -1.34 -19.31
C PHE A 118 -0.88 -0.44 -20.54
N GLY A 119 -2.08 -0.26 -21.11
CA GLY A 119 -2.29 0.62 -22.26
C GLY A 119 -1.91 0.09 -23.64
N LEU A 120 -1.42 -1.15 -23.76
CA LEU A 120 -1.20 -1.79 -25.07
C LEU A 120 -2.50 -2.32 -25.70
N GLU A 121 -3.51 -2.60 -24.88
CA GLU A 121 -4.82 -3.08 -25.34
C GLU A 121 -5.72 -1.89 -25.62
N GLU A 122 -6.09 -1.70 -26.90
CA GLU A 122 -6.82 -0.52 -27.38
C GLU A 122 -8.09 -0.22 -26.56
N ASN A 123 -8.88 -1.25 -26.25
CA ASN A 123 -10.12 -1.08 -25.49
C ASN A 123 -9.84 -0.49 -24.11
N THR A 124 -8.84 -1.01 -23.40
CA THR A 124 -8.44 -0.50 -22.08
C THR A 124 -7.79 0.88 -22.19
N ALA A 125 -6.96 1.09 -23.21
CA ALA A 125 -6.24 2.35 -23.46
C ALA A 125 -7.18 3.55 -23.65
N LYS A 126 -8.34 3.36 -24.29
CA LYS A 126 -9.34 4.43 -24.47
C LYS A 126 -9.98 4.91 -23.15
N HIS A 127 -9.72 4.22 -22.04
CA HIS A 127 -10.32 4.54 -20.74
C HIS A 127 -9.30 4.93 -19.67
N ILE A 128 -7.99 4.78 -19.93
CA ILE A 128 -6.94 5.20 -18.99
C ILE A 128 -6.71 6.72 -19.12
N ARG A 129 -6.85 7.44 -18.01
CA ARG A 129 -6.71 8.90 -17.94
C ARG A 129 -5.42 9.36 -17.25
N ALA A 130 -4.90 8.57 -16.33
CA ALA A 130 -3.62 8.84 -15.67
C ALA A 130 -2.91 7.55 -15.26
N ILE A 131 -1.59 7.60 -15.30
CA ILE A 131 -0.68 6.52 -14.92
C ILE A 131 0.40 7.14 -14.07
N TYR A 132 0.60 6.62 -12.87
CA TYR A 132 1.77 6.94 -12.07
C TYR A 132 2.65 5.72 -11.96
N GLU A 133 3.94 5.89 -12.23
CA GLU A 133 4.96 4.86 -12.14
C GLU A 133 6.00 5.25 -11.09
N TYR A 134 6.28 4.32 -10.19
CA TYR A 134 7.36 4.42 -9.22
C TYR A 134 8.26 3.19 -9.28
N ASN A 135 9.56 3.41 -9.49
CA ASN A 135 10.58 2.39 -9.39
C ASN A 135 11.33 2.54 -8.06
N GLN A 136 11.16 1.57 -7.16
CA GLN A 136 11.79 1.59 -5.84
C GLN A 136 13.30 1.48 -5.87
N LEU A 137 13.87 0.86 -6.90
CA LEU A 137 15.31 0.56 -6.96
C LEU A 137 16.14 1.78 -7.32
N ASN A 138 15.62 2.68 -8.15
CA ASN A 138 16.34 3.87 -8.61
C ASN A 138 15.65 5.19 -8.24
N GLY A 139 14.49 5.14 -7.59
CA GLY A 139 13.74 6.32 -7.17
C GLY A 139 12.98 7.04 -8.29
N PHE A 140 12.97 6.51 -9.52
CA PHE A 140 12.18 7.06 -10.62
C PHE A 140 10.71 7.12 -10.21
N SER A 141 10.07 8.25 -10.47
CA SER A 141 8.73 8.57 -9.97
C SER A 141 8.13 9.61 -10.92
N GLU A 142 7.21 9.16 -11.77
CA GLU A 142 6.64 9.97 -12.85
C GLU A 142 5.14 9.75 -12.93
N LEU A 143 4.42 10.86 -13.06
CA LEU A 143 3.00 10.92 -13.33
C LEU A 143 2.80 11.29 -14.81
N GLU A 144 2.08 10.44 -15.53
CA GLU A 144 1.56 10.67 -16.86
C GLU A 144 0.04 10.87 -16.77
N TYR A 145 -0.50 11.91 -17.42
CA TYR A 145 -1.94 12.18 -17.42
C TYR A 145 -2.43 12.79 -18.73
N HIS A 146 -3.71 12.56 -19.02
CA HIS A 146 -4.35 12.90 -20.28
C HIS A 146 -5.67 13.62 -20.04
N ASP A 147 -5.93 14.66 -20.83
CA ASP A 147 -7.22 15.36 -20.78
C ASP A 147 -8.40 14.44 -21.16
N LYS A 148 -8.13 13.48 -22.05
CA LYS A 148 -9.08 12.46 -22.50
C LYS A 148 -8.67 11.06 -22.05
N ASN A 149 -7.76 10.43 -22.78
CA ASN A 149 -7.21 9.11 -22.51
C ASN A 149 -5.86 8.93 -23.21
N ILE A 150 -5.16 7.82 -22.93
CA ILE A 150 -3.84 7.53 -23.49
C ILE A 150 -3.86 7.22 -25.00
N TRP A 151 -5.03 6.92 -25.58
CA TRP A 151 -5.19 6.57 -26.99
C TRP A 151 -5.36 7.79 -27.89
N GLU A 152 -6.11 8.79 -27.42
CA GLU A 152 -6.48 9.97 -28.23
C GLU A 152 -5.49 11.14 -28.08
N ASN A 153 -4.75 11.21 -26.97
CA ASN A 153 -4.01 12.41 -26.60
C ASN A 153 -2.54 12.11 -26.25
N ILE A 154 -1.67 13.04 -26.64
CA ILE A 154 -0.27 13.09 -26.17
C ILE A 154 -0.27 13.31 -24.64
N PRO A 155 0.57 12.56 -23.90
CA PRO A 155 0.65 12.68 -22.45
C PRO A 155 1.24 14.01 -21.99
N ASN A 156 0.73 14.50 -20.85
CA ASN A 156 1.47 15.42 -19.99
C ASN A 156 2.25 14.60 -18.95
N ARG A 157 3.51 14.95 -18.69
CA ARG A 157 4.41 14.20 -17.79
C ARG A 157 4.97 15.11 -16.70
N GLU A 158 4.96 14.61 -15.48
CA GLU A 158 5.45 15.31 -14.28
C GLU A 158 6.32 14.35 -13.45
N LYS A 159 7.56 14.75 -13.16
CA LYS A 159 8.40 14.03 -12.20
C LYS A 159 8.02 14.47 -10.79
N ILE A 160 7.71 13.52 -9.90
CA ILE A 160 7.17 13.82 -8.56
C ILE A 160 7.82 13.01 -7.45
#